data_AF-A0A929WAP8-F1
#
_entry.id   AF-A0A929WAP8-F1
#
_cell.length_a   1.000
_cell.length_b   1.000
_cell.length_c   1.000
_cell.angle_alpha   90.00
_cell.angle_beta   90.00
_cell.angle_gamma   90.00
#
_symmetry.space_group_name_H-M   'P 1'
#
loop_
_entity.id
_entity.type
_entity.pdbx_description
1 polymer ?
#
loop_
_entity_poly.entity_id
_entity_poly.type
_entity_poly.pdbx_seq_one_letter_code
_entity_poly.pdbx_strand_id
1 'polypeptide(L)' 'MAKSTFLQDFKAFAIKGNAIDMAVGVIIGGAFGKIVSSIVNDLIMPPIGWLIGGVDFKDLTIK' A
#
# COMPACT_ATOMS: atom_id res chain seq x y z
N MET A 1 15.75 40.88 1.49
CA MET A 1 15.56 39.77 0.54
C MET A 1 15.38 38.47 1.33
N ALA A 2 14.18 38.24 1.87
CA ALA A 2 13.88 37.08 2.70
C ALA A 2 13.56 35.88 1.79
N LYS A 3 14.60 35.17 1.36
CA LYS A 3 14.46 33.92 0.61
C LYS A 3 14.19 32.81 1.64
N SER A 4 13.00 32.23 1.62
CA SER A 4 12.57 31.11 2.50
C SER A 4 13.70 30.08 2.64
N THR A 5 14.39 30.10 3.79
CA THR A 5 15.53 29.24 4.10
C THR A 5 15.08 27.79 4.24
N PHE A 6 13.93 27.60 4.89
CA PHE A 6 13.32 26.29 5.13
C PHE A 6 13.07 25.49 3.85
N LEU A 7 12.60 26.10 2.76
CA LEU A 7 12.34 25.36 1.52
C LEU A 7 13.62 24.89 0.83
N GLN A 8 14.71 25.66 0.94
CA GLN A 8 16.02 25.24 0.40
C GLN A 8 16.63 24.14 1.27
N ASP A 9 16.53 24.26 2.60
CA ASP A 9 17.03 23.26 3.55
C ASP A 9 16.23 21.96 3.49
N PHE A 10 14.90 22.06 3.34
CA PHE A 10 14.02 20.91 3.13
C PHE A 10 14.30 20.24 1.79
N LYS A 11 14.54 21.00 0.71
CA LYS A 11 14.95 20.42 -0.57
C LYS A 11 16.28 19.68 -0.45
N ALA A 12 17.26 20.25 0.24
CA ALA A 12 18.54 19.59 0.50
C ALA A 12 18.39 18.33 1.37
N PHE A 13 17.50 18.36 2.36
CA PHE A 13 17.15 17.20 3.19
C PHE A 13 16.43 16.11 2.39
N ALA A 14 15.44 16.49 1.59
CA ALA A 14 14.61 15.60 0.80
C ALA A 14 15.41 14.94 -0.34
N ILE A 15 16.45 15.58 -0.88
CA ILE A 15 17.34 14.99 -1.92
C ILE A 15 18.31 13.96 -1.33
N LYS A 16 18.42 13.82 -0.01
CA LYS A 16 19.22 12.75 0.59
C LYS A 16 18.62 11.39 0.17
N GLY A 17 19.40 10.61 -0.59
CA GLY A 17 18.97 9.31 -1.13
C GLY A 17 18.30 8.39 -0.09
N ASN A 18 18.88 8.30 1.12
CA ASN A 18 18.32 7.51 2.23
C ASN A 18 16.86 7.87 2.60
N ALA A 19 16.49 9.16 2.53
CA ALA A 19 15.12 9.60 2.86
C ALA A 19 14.12 9.33 1.74
N ILE A 20 14.54 9.51 0.47
CA ILE A 20 13.70 9.21 -0.70
C ILE A 20 13.44 7.71 -0.79
N ASP A 21 14.48 6.90 -0.68
CA ASP A 21 14.38 5.45 -0.85
C ASP A 21 13.51 4.82 0.25
N MET A 22 13.63 5.34 1.48
CA MET A 22 12.74 4.97 2.59
C MET A 22 11.29 5.37 2.31
N ALA A 23 11.04 6.59 1.82
CA ALA A 23 9.68 7.05 1.51
C ALA A 23 9.04 6.22 0.39
N VAL A 24 9.80 5.90 -0.66
CA VAL A 24 9.36 5.01 -1.75
C VAL A 24 9.04 3.62 -1.21
N GLY A 25 9.89 3.05 -0.35
CA GLY A 25 9.67 1.75 0.28
C GLY A 25 8.37 1.69 1.11
N VAL A 26 8.06 2.74 1.87
CA VAL A 26 6.82 2.82 2.67
C VAL A 26 5.58 2.94 1.78
N ILE A 27 5.64 3.76 0.72
CA ILE A 27 4.53 3.93 -0.23
C ILE A 27 4.24 2.62 -0.96
N ILE A 28 5.29 1.95 -1.46
CA ILE A 28 5.15 0.66 -2.13
C ILE A 28 4.65 -0.40 -1.13
N GLY A 29 5.21 -0.47 0.08
CA GLY A 29 4.76 -1.41 1.11
C GLY A 29 3.27 -1.26 1.46
N GLY A 30 2.79 -0.03 1.61
CA GLY A 30 1.38 0.25 1.89
C GLY A 30 0.45 -0.05 0.71
N ALA A 31 0.87 0.27 -0.52
CA ALA A 31 0.08 0.01 -1.72
C ALA A 31 0.07 -1.47 -2.13
N PHE A 32 1.21 -2.16 -2.01
CA PHE A 32 1.38 -3.55 -2.39
C PHE A 32 0.52 -4.48 -1.54
N GLY A 33 0.30 -4.16 -0.26
CA GLY A 33 -0.64 -4.90 0.59
C GLY A 33 -2.04 -4.98 -0.02
N LYS A 34 -2.58 -3.89 -0.57
CA LYS A 34 -3.91 -3.89 -1.23
C LYS A 34 -3.92 -4.76 -2.49
N ILE A 35 -2.82 -4.77 -3.24
CA ILE A 35 -2.68 -5.60 -4.44
C ILE A 35 -2.71 -7.08 -4.05
N VAL A 36 -1.92 -7.45 -3.03
CA VAL A 36 -1.91 -8.84 -2.52
C VAL A 36 -3.29 -9.21 -1.95
N SER A 37 -3.94 -8.33 -1.20
CA SER A 37 -5.29 -8.60 -0.67
C SER A 37 -6.34 -8.80 -1.77
N SER A 38 -6.34 -8.01 -2.84
CA SER A 38 -7.25 -8.23 -3.97
C SER A 38 -6.96 -9.56 -4.66
N ILE A 39 -5.69 -9.89 -4.91
CA ILE A 39 -5.32 -11.18 -5.50
C ILE A 39 -5.79 -12.35 -4.62
N VAL A 40 -5.58 -12.27 -3.31
CA VAL A 40 -6.02 -13.30 -2.37
C VAL A 40 -7.55 -13.41 -2.39
N ASN A 41 -8.26 -12.29 -2.29
CA ASN A 41 -9.72 -12.27 -2.20
C ASN A 41 -10.42 -12.71 -3.49
N ASP A 42 -9.85 -12.35 -4.64
CA ASP A 42 -10.48 -12.54 -5.94
C ASP A 42 -10.09 -13.85 -6.61
N LEU A 43 -8.88 -14.37 -6.36
CA LEU A 43 -8.36 -15.58 -7.01
C LEU A 43 -8.17 -16.76 -6.06
N ILE A 44 -7.77 -16.52 -4.80
CA ILE A 44 -7.43 -17.59 -3.85
C ILE A 44 -8.63 -17.96 -2.98
N MET A 45 -9.39 -16.99 -2.49
CA MET A 45 -10.55 -17.26 -1.63
C MET A 45 -11.68 -18.04 -2.31
N PRO A 46 -12.03 -17.90 -3.61
CA PRO A 46 -13.13 -18.66 -4.19
C PRO A 46 -12.88 -20.18 -4.25
N PRO A 47 -11.71 -20.67 -4.72
CA PRO A 47 -11.39 -22.10 -4.66
C PRO A 47 -11.28 -22.65 -3.23
N ILE A 48 -10.73 -21.85 -2.31
CA ILE A 48 -10.62 -22.23 -0.90
C ILE A 48 -12.02 -22.28 -0.25
N GLY A 49 -12.88 -21.28 -0.47
CA GLY A 49 -14.25 -21.23 0.04
C GLY A 49 -15.10 -22.41 -0.43
N TRP A 50 -14.85 -22.90 -1.66
CA TRP A 50 -15.48 -24.12 -2.17
C TRP A 50 -14.99 -25.38 -1.43
N LEU A 51 -13.71 -25.46 -1.07
CA LEU A 51 -13.12 -26.61 -0.38
C LEU A 51 -13.43 -26.67 1.13
N ILE A 52 -13.60 -25.53 1.82
CA ILE A 52 -13.87 -25.50 3.27
C ILE A 52 -15.40 -25.49 3.60
N GLY A 53 -16.29 -25.58 2.60
CA GLY A 53 -17.72 -25.86 2.84
C GLY A 53 -18.72 -24.78 2.43
N GLY A 54 -18.52 -24.11 1.29
CA GLY A 54 -19.58 -23.32 0.66
C GLY A 54 -19.87 -21.97 1.32
N VAL A 55 -18.93 -21.44 2.10
CA VAL A 55 -19.01 -20.06 2.58
C VAL A 55 -18.40 -19.16 1.50
N ASP A 56 -19.26 -18.67 0.62
CA ASP A 56 -18.93 -17.55 -0.26
C ASP A 56 -18.78 -16.29 0.60
N PHE A 57 -17.55 -15.98 1.02
CA PHE A 57 -17.22 -14.72 1.70
C PHE A 57 -17.46 -13.49 0.80
N LYS A 58 -17.80 -13.69 -0.47
CA LYS A 58 -18.31 -12.64 -1.38
C LYS A 58 -19.73 -12.19 -1.01
N ASP A 59 -20.56 -13.09 -0.47
CA ASP A 59 -21.96 -12.81 -0.09
C ASP A 59 -22.10 -12.14 1.29
N LEU A 60 -21.00 -12.03 2.05
CA LEU A 60 -20.93 -11.26 3.30
C LEU A 60 -20.51 -9.80 3.09
N THR A 61 -20.69 -9.26 1.88
CA THR A 61 -20.66 -7.80 1.68
C THR A 61 -21.85 -7.18 2.41
N ILE A 62 -21.65 -6.87 3.68
CA ILE A 62 -22.56 -6.10 4.51
C ILE A 62 -22.67 -4.70 3.88
N LYS A 63 -23.91 -4.29 3.63
CA LYS A 63 -24.30 -2.95 3.18
C LYS A 63 -23.84 -1.85 4.14
#